data_AF-A0A095C6C1-F1
#
_entry.id   AF-A0A095C6C1-F1
#
_cell.length_a   1.000
_cell.length_b   1.000
_cell.length_c   1.000
_cell.angle_alpha   90.00
_cell.angle_beta   90.00
_cell.angle_gamma   90.00
#
_symmetry.space_group_name_H-M   'P 1'
#
loop_
_entity.id
_entity.type
_entity.pdbx_description
1 polymer ?
#
loop_
_entity_poly.entity_id
_entity_poly.type
_entity_poly.pdbx_seq_one_letter_code
_entity_poly.pdbx_strand_id
1 'polypeptide(L)'
;MRLGISSYDDLLKHFSEIIITMFLIAAFGLTVEDFLGVHLSSIAYKLRQLSVPPWSLNLCGEGGEFETITLDCPIFHSKIELKSEPEIVTHSKDPFSPTAYLRLRNLILEAKPLDEVCRTSEQLLSLKGKHSNEGNTSTHERSPFITPFERLKSIRLKTCEEIKGDVTNALVQKTNINCNNDNHQKYYEFGRKSINNFARSLGNGMYITSNYYGTGEKVDEIYKATEDAFSQMKNVFTLNKIKPQQIVQFIVVLSQHLSPDVFSNFNEAYTGQLNRWLEEMEIDSNNLKTEYIDSYMPTRVCICVNSLSKETVYCSDEVLTISLSAIVYYGDINVFEWINSLRGLYVQSISHWAPANIGPYSQAIAVPISNIQLDDFSTCVTDYFTFYSGQIGLIPELEVIPSETGYFSDHFEALEVESWLSLRHCHRIMKYMAPSNIWMDLFLGICYAIDEVSLNQARNCFHQAVCSQTLDTTDKCHCNQCIVWLVVSSLPKNATVEWQWITGPSSLSLVITSLNKVLNRESVIPSNTFMLFYRYDVNGLNVQELSILLSDNYTGFMLPVVKFTDPSVTAVFVSVQSK
;
A
#
# COMPACT_ATOMS: atom_id res chain seq x y z
N MET A 1 -12.30 -1.90 23.02
CA MET A 1 -11.33 -3.01 23.17
C MET A 1 -10.79 -3.33 21.79
N ARG A 2 -9.51 -3.04 21.51
CA ARG A 2 -8.87 -3.40 20.22
C ARG A 2 -7.76 -4.41 20.54
N LEU A 3 -8.08 -5.69 20.42
CA LEU A 3 -7.17 -6.80 20.69
C LEU A 3 -6.99 -7.60 19.40
N GLY A 4 -5.76 -8.06 19.17
CA GLY A 4 -5.47 -9.05 18.14
C GLY A 4 -5.75 -10.46 18.65
N ILE A 5 -5.80 -11.40 17.71
CA ILE A 5 -5.86 -12.83 18.01
C ILE A 5 -4.43 -13.38 17.96
N SER A 6 -4.00 -14.11 18.98
CA SER A 6 -2.63 -14.63 19.09
C SER A 6 -2.30 -15.66 18.00
N SER A 7 -3.24 -16.55 17.72
CA SER A 7 -3.27 -17.37 16.52
C SER A 7 -4.70 -17.88 16.26
N TYR A 8 -5.01 -18.19 15.01
CA TYR A 8 -6.29 -18.82 14.67
C TYR A 8 -6.45 -20.17 15.37
N ASP A 9 -5.36 -20.93 15.55
CA ASP A 9 -5.35 -22.19 16.31
C ASP A 9 -5.66 -21.98 17.79
N ASP A 10 -5.14 -20.90 18.40
CA ASP A 10 -5.46 -20.54 19.78
C ASP A 10 -6.93 -20.14 19.88
N LEU A 11 -7.42 -19.26 19.01
CA LEU A 11 -8.85 -18.92 18.96
C LEU A 11 -9.72 -20.18 18.80
N LEU A 12 -9.33 -21.08 17.88
CA LEU A 12 -10.05 -22.32 17.59
C LEU A 12 -10.19 -23.23 18.80
N LYS A 13 -9.13 -23.33 19.60
CA LYS A 13 -9.11 -24.15 20.81
C LYS A 13 -9.84 -23.49 21.98
N HIS A 14 -10.02 -22.17 21.95
CA HIS A 14 -10.75 -21.41 22.97
C HIS A 14 -12.24 -21.21 22.63
N PHE A 15 -12.73 -21.73 21.48
CA PHE A 15 -14.16 -21.81 21.14
C PHE A 15 -15.00 -22.65 22.12
N SER A 16 -14.43 -23.23 23.19
CA SER A 16 -15.26 -23.72 24.30
C SER A 16 -16.03 -22.60 25.00
N GLU A 17 -15.50 -21.36 24.99
CA GLU A 17 -16.15 -20.18 25.59
C GLU A 17 -16.96 -19.35 24.58
N ILE A 18 -16.75 -19.58 23.28
CA ILE A 18 -17.49 -18.93 22.19
C ILE A 18 -18.20 -20.02 21.38
N ILE A 19 -19.53 -20.10 21.50
CA ILE A 19 -20.34 -21.10 20.83
C ILE A 19 -20.52 -20.66 19.36
N ILE A 20 -19.58 -21.06 18.49
CA ILE A 20 -19.68 -20.86 17.04
C ILE A 20 -20.08 -22.16 16.35
N THR A 21 -21.17 -22.11 15.58
CA THR A 21 -21.70 -23.24 14.82
C THR A 21 -21.60 -22.96 13.32
N MET A 22 -21.22 -23.97 12.54
CA MET A 22 -21.25 -23.89 11.09
C MET A 22 -22.70 -23.74 10.60
N PHE A 23 -22.97 -22.63 9.94
CA PHE A 23 -24.33 -22.21 9.56
C PHE A 23 -24.65 -22.51 8.09
N LEU A 24 -23.67 -22.39 7.20
CA LEU A 24 -23.82 -22.59 5.77
C LEU A 24 -22.55 -23.24 5.21
N ILE A 25 -22.72 -24.09 4.19
CA ILE A 25 -21.62 -24.63 3.38
C ILE A 25 -21.95 -24.43 1.89
N ALA A 26 -20.93 -24.14 1.09
CA ALA A 26 -21.06 -23.95 -0.35
C ALA A 26 -19.78 -24.30 -1.14
N ALA A 27 -18.86 -25.07 -0.54
CA ALA A 27 -17.56 -25.36 -1.14
C ALA A 27 -17.25 -26.85 -1.25
N PHE A 28 -16.32 -27.14 -2.15
CA PHE A 28 -15.82 -28.49 -2.38
C PHE A 28 -15.23 -29.09 -1.10
N GLY A 29 -15.58 -30.34 -0.80
CA GLY A 29 -15.09 -31.07 0.37
C GLY A 29 -15.81 -30.75 1.68
N LEU A 30 -16.75 -29.80 1.69
CA LEU A 30 -17.65 -29.57 2.81
C LEU A 30 -18.94 -30.37 2.61
N THR A 31 -19.16 -31.40 3.42
CA THR A 31 -20.38 -32.21 3.40
C THR A 31 -21.37 -31.72 4.46
N VAL A 32 -22.66 -31.98 4.23
CA VAL A 32 -23.72 -31.62 5.19
C VAL A 32 -23.52 -32.36 6.52
N GLU A 33 -23.13 -33.62 6.45
CA GLU A 33 -23.01 -34.51 7.60
C GLU A 33 -21.79 -34.19 8.48
N ASP A 34 -20.68 -33.76 7.88
CA ASP A 34 -19.44 -33.53 8.63
C ASP A 34 -19.27 -32.11 9.17
N PHE A 35 -19.93 -31.13 8.55
CA PHE A 35 -19.66 -29.71 8.81
C PHE A 35 -20.89 -28.94 9.28
N LEU A 36 -22.06 -29.11 8.66
CA LEU A 36 -23.22 -28.26 8.94
C LEU A 36 -23.80 -28.54 10.34
N GLY A 37 -24.03 -27.49 11.14
CA GLY A 37 -24.52 -27.65 12.52
C GLY A 37 -23.48 -28.11 13.52
N VAL A 38 -22.24 -28.30 13.09
CA VAL A 38 -21.14 -28.70 13.98
C VAL A 38 -20.45 -27.47 14.56
N HIS A 39 -20.04 -27.58 15.82
CA HIS A 39 -19.21 -26.56 16.47
C HIS A 39 -17.88 -26.40 15.74
N LEU A 40 -17.47 -25.15 15.50
CA LEU A 40 -16.26 -24.83 14.75
C LEU A 40 -15.01 -25.46 15.38
N SER A 41 -14.94 -25.54 16.72
CA SER A 41 -13.86 -26.21 17.45
C SER A 41 -13.68 -27.68 17.07
N SER A 42 -14.78 -28.39 16.78
CA SER A 42 -14.76 -29.82 16.45
C SER A 42 -14.30 -30.09 15.01
N ILE A 43 -14.42 -29.11 14.11
CA ILE A 43 -14.09 -29.24 12.68
C ILE A 43 -12.86 -28.45 12.25
N ALA A 44 -12.28 -27.66 13.15
CA ALA A 44 -11.06 -26.88 12.96
C ALA A 44 -9.94 -27.66 12.22
N TYR A 45 -9.66 -28.88 12.66
CA TYR A 45 -8.64 -29.73 12.05
C TYR A 45 -9.00 -30.14 10.60
N LYS A 46 -10.28 -30.46 10.33
CA LYS A 46 -10.76 -30.81 8.99
C LYS A 46 -10.64 -29.62 8.03
N LEU A 47 -11.03 -28.42 8.48
CA LEU A 47 -10.88 -27.18 7.70
C LEU A 47 -9.41 -26.92 7.32
N ARG A 48 -8.47 -27.21 8.24
CA ARG A 48 -7.03 -27.11 7.98
C ARG A 48 -6.51 -28.07 6.93
N GLN A 49 -7.05 -29.29 6.88
CA GLN A 49 -6.70 -30.24 5.83
C GLN A 49 -7.21 -29.78 4.46
N LEU A 50 -8.36 -29.09 4.41
CA LEU A 50 -8.93 -28.53 3.19
C LEU A 50 -8.28 -27.21 2.75
N SER A 51 -7.52 -26.55 3.63
CA SER A 51 -6.83 -25.30 3.29
C SER A 51 -5.46 -25.52 2.62
N VAL A 52 -5.01 -26.76 2.47
CA VAL A 52 -3.71 -27.10 1.86
C VAL A 52 -3.90 -27.81 0.51
N PRO A 53 -2.91 -27.74 -0.42
CA PRO A 53 -2.98 -28.40 -1.71
C PRO A 53 -3.31 -29.90 -1.61
N PRO A 54 -4.13 -30.45 -2.52
CA PRO A 54 -4.61 -29.84 -3.77
C PRO A 54 -5.80 -28.88 -3.60
N TRP A 55 -6.31 -28.72 -2.38
CA TRP A 55 -7.43 -27.82 -2.08
C TRP A 55 -6.92 -26.43 -1.68
N SER A 56 -7.82 -25.45 -1.63
CA SER A 56 -7.49 -24.06 -1.30
C SER A 56 -8.66 -23.39 -0.58
N LEU A 57 -9.27 -24.11 0.38
CA LEU A 57 -10.35 -23.56 1.21
C LEU A 57 -9.80 -22.41 2.06
N ASN A 58 -10.46 -21.25 2.04
CA ASN A 58 -10.15 -20.19 3.01
C ASN A 58 -10.63 -20.61 4.40
N LEU A 59 -9.71 -20.70 5.36
CA LEU A 59 -10.00 -21.09 6.75
C LEU A 59 -10.99 -20.15 7.46
N CYS A 60 -11.15 -18.93 6.99
CA CYS A 60 -12.09 -17.96 7.55
C CYS A 60 -13.43 -17.92 6.81
N GLY A 61 -13.59 -18.70 5.72
CA GLY A 61 -14.79 -18.68 4.88
C GLY A 61 -15.02 -17.36 4.13
N GLU A 62 -13.98 -16.53 3.99
CA GLU A 62 -14.07 -15.19 3.38
C GLU A 62 -14.55 -15.22 1.92
N GLY A 63 -14.25 -16.31 1.20
CA GLY A 63 -14.70 -16.54 -0.17
C GLY A 63 -16.15 -17.05 -0.29
N GLY A 64 -16.90 -17.07 0.82
CA GLY A 64 -18.25 -17.61 0.87
C GLY A 64 -18.29 -19.14 0.89
N GLU A 65 -17.16 -19.79 1.18
CA GLU A 65 -17.08 -21.26 1.19
C GLU A 65 -17.98 -21.87 2.28
N PHE A 66 -18.06 -21.16 3.40
CA PHE A 66 -18.95 -21.48 4.51
C PHE A 66 -19.24 -20.22 5.32
N GLU A 67 -20.33 -20.25 6.08
CA GLU A 67 -20.64 -19.21 7.06
C GLU A 67 -20.82 -19.81 8.43
N THR A 68 -20.55 -19.02 9.47
CA THR A 68 -20.72 -19.43 10.86
C THR A 68 -21.68 -18.51 11.59
N ILE A 69 -22.33 -19.04 12.62
CA ILE A 69 -23.15 -18.26 13.54
C ILE A 69 -22.58 -18.36 14.96
N THR A 70 -22.41 -17.22 15.62
CA THR A 70 -21.99 -17.12 17.01
C THR A 70 -23.21 -17.04 17.92
N LEU A 71 -23.50 -18.14 18.63
CA LEU A 71 -24.62 -18.24 19.58
C LEU A 71 -24.29 -17.66 20.95
N ASP A 72 -23.03 -17.75 21.39
CA ASP A 72 -22.54 -17.15 22.63
C ASP A 72 -21.08 -16.70 22.49
N CYS A 73 -20.72 -15.64 23.20
CA CYS A 73 -19.38 -15.08 23.26
C CYS A 73 -19.17 -14.36 24.61
N PRO A 74 -17.96 -14.35 25.20
CA PRO A 74 -17.69 -13.64 26.45
C PRO A 74 -17.98 -12.14 26.40
N ILE A 75 -17.99 -11.50 25.22
CA ILE A 75 -18.38 -10.07 25.09
C ILE A 75 -19.89 -9.83 24.99
N PHE A 76 -20.70 -10.87 24.83
CA PHE A 76 -22.15 -10.73 24.69
C PHE A 76 -22.82 -10.59 26.07
N HIS A 77 -23.83 -9.73 26.16
CA HIS A 77 -24.65 -9.59 27.36
C HIS A 77 -25.67 -10.72 27.53
N SER A 78 -25.90 -11.49 26.47
CA SER A 78 -26.90 -12.55 26.41
C SER A 78 -26.46 -13.60 25.39
N LYS A 79 -26.82 -14.84 25.62
CA LYS A 79 -26.59 -15.95 24.69
C LYS A 79 -27.87 -16.29 23.94
N ILE A 80 -27.73 -16.78 22.71
CA ILE A 80 -28.83 -17.27 21.89
C ILE A 80 -28.97 -18.76 22.15
N GLU A 81 -30.13 -19.16 22.68
CA GLU A 81 -30.46 -20.56 22.90
C GLU A 81 -31.43 -21.06 21.82
N LEU A 82 -31.13 -22.23 21.27
CA LEU A 82 -31.96 -22.92 20.29
C LEU A 82 -32.98 -23.80 21.03
N LYS A 83 -34.27 -23.46 21.02
CA LYS A 83 -35.33 -24.29 21.63
C LYS A 83 -35.90 -25.37 20.72
N SER A 84 -35.50 -25.37 19.46
CA SER A 84 -35.83 -26.44 18.51
C SER A 84 -34.61 -26.78 17.68
N GLU A 85 -34.54 -28.03 17.24
CA GLU A 85 -33.50 -28.46 16.30
C GLU A 85 -33.57 -27.61 15.02
N PRO A 86 -32.41 -27.14 14.52
CA PRO A 86 -32.31 -26.48 13.23
C PRO A 86 -32.85 -27.35 12.09
N GLU A 87 -33.59 -26.73 11.16
CA GLU A 87 -33.97 -27.41 9.91
C GLU A 87 -32.83 -27.27 8.90
N ILE A 88 -32.35 -28.38 8.35
CA ILE A 88 -31.37 -28.36 7.26
C ILE A 88 -32.09 -28.04 5.95
N VAL A 89 -31.66 -26.98 5.27
CA VAL A 89 -32.18 -26.59 3.96
C VAL A 89 -31.08 -26.78 2.92
N THR A 90 -31.27 -27.75 2.04
CA THR A 90 -30.35 -27.98 0.91
C THR A 90 -30.83 -27.19 -0.31
N HIS A 91 -30.02 -26.23 -0.75
CA HIS A 91 -30.26 -25.44 -1.95
C HIS A 91 -29.75 -26.15 -3.21
N SER A 92 -28.56 -26.77 -3.11
CA SER A 92 -27.96 -27.57 -4.18
C SER A 92 -27.43 -28.90 -3.63
N LYS A 93 -27.76 -30.00 -4.31
CA LYS A 93 -27.28 -31.36 -4.00
C LYS A 93 -26.10 -31.76 -4.88
N ASP A 94 -25.30 -30.79 -5.32
CA ASP A 94 -24.11 -31.08 -6.10
C ASP A 94 -23.22 -32.06 -5.31
N PRO A 95 -22.79 -33.18 -5.92
CA PRO A 95 -22.04 -34.23 -5.23
C PRO A 95 -20.61 -33.80 -4.84
N PHE A 96 -20.12 -32.69 -5.38
CA PHE A 96 -18.78 -32.18 -5.14
C PHE A 96 -18.78 -30.93 -4.26
N SER A 97 -19.74 -30.02 -4.45
CA SER A 97 -19.90 -28.77 -3.69
C SER A 97 -21.36 -28.53 -3.31
N PRO A 98 -21.92 -29.30 -2.35
CA PRO A 98 -23.30 -29.11 -1.93
C PRO A 98 -23.47 -27.73 -1.30
N THR A 99 -24.63 -27.11 -1.56
CA THR A 99 -25.01 -25.85 -0.91
C THR A 99 -26.14 -26.12 0.05
N ALA A 100 -25.87 -25.97 1.35
CA ALA A 100 -26.84 -26.19 2.40
C ALA A 100 -26.62 -25.23 3.57
N TYR A 101 -27.71 -24.89 4.26
CA TYR A 101 -27.66 -24.01 5.42
C TYR A 101 -28.67 -24.43 6.49
N LEU A 102 -28.46 -23.94 7.71
CA LEU A 102 -29.36 -24.16 8.83
C LEU A 102 -30.44 -23.09 8.86
N ARG A 103 -31.71 -23.50 8.83
CA ARG A 103 -32.82 -22.62 9.18
C ARG A 103 -33.11 -22.78 10.67
N LEU A 104 -32.63 -21.81 11.45
CA LEU A 104 -32.87 -21.76 12.88
C LEU A 104 -34.32 -21.34 13.16
N ARG A 105 -34.97 -22.04 14.09
CA ARG A 105 -36.35 -21.77 14.55
C ARG A 105 -36.34 -21.67 16.08
N ASN A 106 -37.32 -20.94 16.64
CA ASN A 106 -37.52 -20.79 18.08
C ASN A 106 -36.24 -20.41 18.85
N LEU A 107 -35.66 -19.26 18.46
CA LEU A 107 -34.53 -18.66 19.14
C LEU A 107 -35.00 -17.92 20.39
N ILE A 108 -34.36 -18.15 21.53
CA ILE A 108 -34.58 -17.39 22.76
C ILE A 108 -33.28 -16.71 23.16
N LEU A 109 -33.38 -15.46 23.60
CA LEU A 109 -32.26 -14.73 24.15
C LEU A 109 -32.24 -14.92 25.68
N GLU A 110 -31.19 -15.53 26.20
CA GLU A 110 -30.99 -15.72 27.64
C GLU A 110 -29.94 -14.74 28.16
N ALA A 111 -30.31 -13.93 29.16
CA ALA A 111 -29.38 -13.00 29.79
C ALA A 111 -28.27 -13.75 30.54
N LYS A 112 -27.03 -13.28 30.37
CA LYS A 112 -25.87 -13.86 31.06
C LYS A 112 -25.66 -13.19 32.43
N PRO A 113 -25.18 -13.93 33.44
CA PRO A 113 -24.64 -13.35 34.66
C PRO A 113 -23.56 -12.30 34.36
N LEU A 114 -23.48 -11.23 35.16
CA LEU A 114 -22.57 -10.11 34.92
C LEU A 114 -21.09 -10.51 34.97
N ASP A 115 -20.76 -11.56 35.73
CA ASP A 115 -19.43 -12.14 35.89
C ASP A 115 -18.99 -12.99 34.68
N GLU A 116 -19.92 -13.41 33.82
CA GLU A 116 -19.63 -14.12 32.56
C GLU A 116 -19.41 -13.18 31.36
N VAL A 117 -19.59 -11.87 31.54
CA VAL A 117 -19.47 -10.87 30.47
C VAL A 117 -18.16 -10.08 30.61
N CYS A 118 -17.24 -10.28 29.65
CA CYS A 118 -16.04 -9.48 29.52
C CYS A 118 -16.38 -8.08 28.98
N ARG A 119 -16.16 -7.06 29.81
CA ARG A 119 -16.41 -5.64 29.53
C ARG A 119 -15.12 -4.83 29.33
N THR A 120 -13.98 -5.37 29.76
CA THR A 120 -12.69 -4.69 29.64
C THR A 120 -11.67 -5.53 28.88
N SER A 121 -10.64 -4.87 28.33
CA SER A 121 -9.55 -5.54 27.62
C SER A 121 -8.79 -6.50 28.55
N GLU A 122 -8.64 -6.14 29.83
CA GLU A 122 -7.97 -6.95 30.85
C GLU A 122 -8.72 -8.25 31.09
N GLN A 123 -10.05 -8.20 31.14
CA GLN A 123 -10.88 -9.41 31.27
C GLN A 123 -10.70 -10.33 30.06
N LEU A 124 -10.70 -9.79 28.84
CA LEU A 124 -10.45 -10.60 27.63
C LEU A 124 -9.03 -11.18 27.59
N LEU A 125 -8.02 -10.40 27.96
CA LEU A 125 -6.63 -10.88 28.03
C LEU A 125 -6.44 -11.93 29.12
N SER A 126 -7.25 -11.90 30.18
CA SER A 126 -7.24 -12.90 31.25
C SER A 126 -7.91 -14.22 30.89
N LEU A 127 -8.61 -14.29 29.75
CA LEU A 127 -9.13 -15.56 29.23
C LEU A 127 -7.94 -16.46 28.90
N LYS A 128 -7.82 -17.57 29.64
CA LYS A 128 -6.75 -18.55 29.50
C LYS A 128 -7.34 -19.91 29.16
N GLY A 129 -6.95 -20.48 28.02
CA GLY A 129 -7.30 -21.84 27.65
C GLY A 129 -6.34 -22.86 28.23
N LYS A 130 -6.87 -24.06 28.47
CA LYS A 130 -6.07 -25.23 28.87
C LYS A 130 -5.29 -25.74 27.66
N HIS A 131 -3.98 -25.56 27.67
CA HIS A 131 -3.09 -26.04 26.60
C HIS A 131 -2.72 -27.51 26.86
N SER A 132 -3.42 -28.47 26.26
CA SER A 132 -2.99 -29.88 26.24
C SER A 132 -2.19 -30.14 24.96
N ASN A 133 -0.87 -30.04 25.01
CA ASN A 133 -0.02 -30.60 23.97
C ASN A 133 0.20 -32.09 24.29
N GLU A 134 -0.32 -32.98 23.45
CA GLU A 134 0.12 -34.38 23.43
C GLU A 134 1.60 -34.41 22.99
N GLY A 135 2.52 -34.46 23.97
CA GLY A 135 3.94 -34.72 23.71
C GLY A 135 4.96 -33.83 24.45
N ASN A 136 4.56 -32.74 25.12
CA ASN A 136 5.49 -31.92 25.90
C ASN A 136 4.90 -31.57 27.27
N THR A 137 5.63 -31.84 28.34
CA THR A 137 5.25 -31.65 29.75
C THR A 137 5.21 -30.19 30.22
N SER A 138 5.20 -29.21 29.31
CA SER A 138 5.00 -27.79 29.64
C SER A 138 3.67 -27.28 29.07
N THR A 139 2.66 -27.21 29.93
CA THR A 139 1.38 -26.57 29.64
C THR A 139 1.54 -25.05 29.74
N HIS A 140 1.96 -24.40 28.67
CA HIS A 140 1.92 -22.93 28.63
C HIS A 140 0.49 -22.47 28.35
N GLU A 141 -0.21 -21.98 29.37
CA GLU A 141 -1.47 -21.25 29.22
C GLU A 141 -1.22 -20.02 28.35
N ARG A 142 -1.83 -19.96 27.15
CA ARG A 142 -1.69 -18.82 26.25
C ARG A 142 -3.06 -18.20 26.02
N SER A 143 -3.18 -16.88 26.22
CA SER A 143 -4.41 -16.16 25.92
C SER A 143 -4.68 -16.19 24.40
N PRO A 144 -5.95 -16.35 23.98
CA PRO A 144 -6.30 -16.27 22.56
C PRO A 144 -6.23 -14.81 22.05
N PHE A 145 -6.18 -13.84 22.97
CA PHE A 145 -6.08 -12.42 22.65
C PHE A 145 -4.70 -11.87 22.99
N ILE A 146 -4.21 -10.96 22.16
CA ILE A 146 -2.99 -10.20 22.39
C ILE A 146 -3.24 -8.72 22.17
N THR A 147 -2.52 -7.87 22.89
CA THR A 147 -2.57 -6.43 22.61
C THR A 147 -1.82 -6.14 21.30
N PRO A 148 -2.13 -5.01 20.62
CA PRO A 148 -1.33 -4.56 19.49
C PRO A 148 0.16 -4.47 19.84
N PHE A 149 0.52 -4.04 21.05
CA PHE A 149 1.92 -3.90 21.48
C PHE A 149 2.62 -5.25 21.69
N GLU A 150 1.95 -6.23 22.32
CA GLU A 150 2.46 -7.60 22.43
C GLU A 150 2.73 -8.19 21.04
N ARG A 151 1.83 -7.95 20.06
CA ARG A 151 2.02 -8.37 18.66
C ARG A 151 3.29 -7.76 18.06
N LEU A 152 3.54 -6.48 18.34
CA LEU A 152 4.65 -5.72 17.76
C LEU A 152 6.02 -6.12 18.31
N LYS A 153 6.12 -6.76 19.48
CA LYS A 153 7.41 -7.30 20.00
C LYS A 153 8.12 -8.23 19.01
N SER A 154 7.36 -8.89 18.14
CA SER A 154 7.89 -9.82 17.12
C SER A 154 7.85 -9.26 15.69
N ILE A 155 7.62 -7.95 15.52
CA ILE A 155 7.36 -7.34 14.20
C ILE A 155 8.48 -7.63 13.20
N ARG A 156 9.75 -7.49 13.59
CA ARG A 156 10.92 -7.80 12.77
C ARG A 156 10.89 -9.23 12.24
N LEU A 157 10.80 -10.20 13.15
CA LEU A 157 10.79 -11.62 12.80
C LEU A 157 9.60 -11.94 11.89
N LYS A 158 8.41 -11.48 12.26
CA LYS A 158 7.18 -11.76 11.52
C LYS A 158 7.16 -11.13 10.13
N THR A 159 7.69 -9.92 9.97
CA THR A 159 7.82 -9.28 8.65
C THR A 159 8.77 -10.06 7.76
N CYS A 160 9.94 -10.48 8.27
CA CYS A 160 10.89 -11.29 7.50
C CYS A 160 10.34 -12.67 7.13
N GLU A 161 9.65 -13.35 8.06
CA GLU A 161 8.98 -14.63 7.81
C GLU A 161 7.90 -14.51 6.73
N GLU A 162 7.07 -13.47 6.81
CA GLU A 162 6.00 -13.18 5.85
C GLU A 162 6.57 -12.94 4.45
N ILE A 163 7.52 -12.02 4.31
CA ILE A 163 8.16 -11.71 3.03
C ILE A 163 8.85 -12.94 2.44
N LYS A 164 9.63 -13.67 3.24
CA LYS A 164 10.32 -14.88 2.78
C LYS A 164 9.33 -15.93 2.28
N GLY A 165 8.25 -16.19 3.04
CA GLY A 165 7.23 -17.15 2.67
C GLY A 165 6.57 -16.79 1.34
N ASP A 166 6.20 -15.52 1.18
CA ASP A 166 5.51 -15.04 -0.02
C ASP A 166 6.40 -15.01 -1.26
N VAL A 167 7.67 -14.60 -1.12
CA VAL A 167 8.66 -14.68 -2.20
C VAL A 167 8.88 -16.14 -2.63
N THR A 168 9.02 -17.06 -1.66
CA THR A 168 9.21 -18.48 -1.94
C THR A 168 8.00 -19.05 -2.69
N ASN A 169 6.79 -18.71 -2.25
CA ASN A 169 5.55 -19.14 -2.89
C ASN A 169 5.43 -18.61 -4.32
N ALA A 170 5.76 -17.34 -4.55
CA ALA A 170 5.77 -16.73 -5.88
C ALA A 170 6.76 -17.44 -6.83
N LEU A 171 7.96 -17.78 -6.35
CA LEU A 171 8.97 -18.53 -7.11
C LEU A 171 8.49 -19.94 -7.49
N VAL A 172 7.84 -20.66 -6.55
CA VAL A 172 7.28 -22.00 -6.81
C VAL A 172 6.12 -21.95 -7.81
N GLN A 173 5.30 -20.89 -7.77
CA GLN A 173 4.23 -20.72 -8.76
C GLN A 173 4.79 -20.49 -10.17
N LYS A 174 5.86 -19.68 -10.30
CA LYS A 174 6.52 -19.45 -11.60
C LYS A 174 7.09 -20.72 -12.22
N THR A 175 7.78 -21.57 -11.46
CA THR A 175 8.39 -22.80 -12.00
C THR A 175 7.36 -23.80 -12.52
N ASN A 176 6.12 -23.77 -12.00
CA ASN A 176 5.01 -24.60 -12.46
C ASN A 176 4.32 -24.04 -13.72
N ILE A 177 4.49 -22.76 -14.03
CA ILE A 177 3.91 -22.07 -15.20
C ILE A 177 5.06 -21.78 -16.18
N ASN A 178 5.76 -22.82 -16.64
CA ASN A 178 6.80 -22.65 -17.65
C ASN A 178 6.16 -22.55 -19.04
N CYS A 179 5.61 -21.37 -19.36
CA CYS A 179 5.36 -20.97 -20.74
C CYS A 179 6.52 -20.06 -21.17
N ASN A 180 7.47 -20.64 -21.88
CA ASN A 180 8.52 -19.90 -22.60
C ASN A 180 7.86 -18.87 -23.53
N ASN A 181 8.05 -17.60 -23.25
CA ASN A 181 7.85 -16.53 -24.23
C ASN A 181 8.87 -15.41 -23.95
N ASP A 182 10.15 -15.72 -24.19
CA ASP A 182 11.19 -14.70 -24.38
C ASP A 182 11.01 -14.04 -25.76
N ASN A 183 9.97 -13.20 -25.88
CA ASN A 183 9.88 -12.25 -26.97
C ASN A 183 10.31 -10.88 -26.43
N HIS A 184 11.59 -10.56 -26.61
CA HIS A 184 12.09 -9.18 -26.49
C HIS A 184 11.48 -8.31 -27.59
N GLN A 185 10.24 -7.84 -27.37
CA GLN A 185 9.60 -6.87 -28.25
C GLN A 185 10.12 -5.47 -27.93
N LYS A 186 10.59 -4.78 -28.98
CA LYS A 186 10.97 -3.37 -28.91
C LYS A 186 9.71 -2.53 -28.77
N TYR A 187 9.55 -1.89 -27.62
CA TYR A 187 8.52 -0.87 -27.40
C TYR A 187 8.84 0.35 -28.28
N TYR A 188 7.88 0.72 -29.14
CA TYR A 188 7.95 1.95 -29.90
C TYR A 188 7.32 3.06 -29.07
N GLU A 189 8.13 4.01 -28.61
CA GLU A 189 7.62 5.27 -28.09
C GLU A 189 7.03 6.09 -29.24
N PHE A 190 5.72 6.31 -29.21
CA PHE A 190 5.06 7.21 -30.16
C PHE A 190 5.08 8.63 -29.60
N GLY A 191 5.94 9.47 -30.17
CA GLY A 191 6.06 10.87 -29.80
C GLY A 191 4.83 11.70 -30.20
N ARG A 192 3.86 11.88 -29.29
CA ARG A 192 2.88 12.97 -29.40
C ARG A 192 3.54 14.28 -28.95
N LYS A 193 3.87 15.13 -29.91
CA LYS A 193 4.56 16.43 -29.68
C LYS A 193 3.83 17.41 -28.74
N SER A 194 2.54 17.20 -28.40
CA SER A 194 1.76 18.14 -27.58
C SER A 194 2.00 18.02 -26.06
N ILE A 195 2.15 16.81 -25.52
CA ILE A 195 2.23 16.59 -24.07
C ILE A 195 3.63 16.84 -23.50
N ASN A 196 4.66 16.70 -24.33
CA ASN A 196 6.07 16.85 -23.96
C ASN A 196 6.46 18.26 -23.47
N ASN A 197 5.56 19.24 -23.59
CA ASN A 197 5.77 20.60 -23.09
C ASN A 197 5.60 20.69 -21.56
N PHE A 198 4.76 19.82 -20.98
CA PHE A 198 4.42 19.87 -19.56
C PHE A 198 4.42 18.49 -18.88
N ALA A 199 4.72 17.41 -19.60
CA ALA A 199 4.88 16.08 -19.01
C ALA A 199 5.93 15.26 -19.76
N ARG A 200 6.34 14.13 -19.17
CA ARG A 200 7.37 13.22 -19.68
C ARG A 200 6.93 11.77 -19.58
N SER A 201 7.15 11.00 -20.64
CA SER A 201 6.79 9.59 -20.74
C SER A 201 7.44 8.74 -19.63
N LEU A 202 6.71 7.86 -18.96
CA LEU A 202 7.30 6.79 -18.14
C LEU A 202 7.28 5.46 -18.91
N GLY A 203 6.91 5.48 -20.19
CA GLY A 203 6.56 4.31 -20.99
C GLY A 203 5.06 3.97 -20.91
N ASN A 204 4.57 3.21 -21.89
CA ASN A 204 3.20 2.66 -21.92
C ASN A 204 2.07 3.70 -21.75
N GLY A 205 2.26 4.90 -22.33
CA GLY A 205 1.28 5.97 -22.22
C GLY A 205 1.20 6.62 -20.84
N MET A 206 2.05 6.25 -19.89
CA MET A 206 2.18 6.95 -18.60
C MET A 206 3.07 8.16 -18.76
N TYR A 207 2.74 9.26 -18.10
CA TYR A 207 3.51 10.51 -18.11
C TYR A 207 3.57 11.12 -16.72
N ILE A 208 4.73 11.63 -16.31
CA ILE A 208 4.87 12.50 -15.13
C ILE A 208 4.81 13.96 -15.56
N THR A 209 3.99 14.77 -14.90
CA THR A 209 3.83 16.20 -15.23
C THR A 209 4.94 17.04 -14.63
N SER A 210 5.02 18.27 -15.13
CA SER A 210 5.65 19.39 -14.42
C SER A 210 4.98 19.67 -13.09
N ASN A 211 5.70 20.44 -12.28
CA ASN A 211 5.24 20.91 -11.00
C ASN A 211 4.31 22.12 -11.20
N TYR A 212 3.22 22.12 -10.43
CA TYR A 212 2.29 23.23 -10.34
C TYR A 212 2.37 23.80 -8.93
N TYR A 213 2.49 25.12 -8.84
CA TYR A 213 2.84 25.77 -7.58
C TYR A 213 1.70 26.64 -7.08
N GLY A 214 1.48 26.65 -5.77
CA GLY A 214 0.66 27.65 -5.12
C GLY A 214 1.36 28.19 -3.88
N THR A 215 1.12 29.45 -3.58
CA THR A 215 1.80 30.17 -2.50
C THR A 215 0.79 30.85 -1.59
N GLY A 216 1.05 30.84 -0.28
CA GLY A 216 0.30 31.58 0.72
C GLY A 216 1.25 32.30 1.67
N GLU A 217 0.88 33.50 2.11
CA GLU A 217 1.68 34.30 3.06
C GLU A 217 1.48 33.81 4.52
N LYS A 218 0.49 32.96 4.76
CA LYS A 218 0.17 32.41 6.10
C LYS A 218 -0.27 30.95 6.00
N VAL A 219 -0.15 30.22 7.11
CA VAL A 219 -0.62 28.83 7.24
C VAL A 219 -2.10 28.69 6.90
N ASP A 220 -2.93 29.66 7.31
CA ASP A 220 -4.38 29.68 7.03
C ASP A 220 -4.70 29.83 5.53
N GLU A 221 -3.72 30.21 4.70
CA GLU A 221 -3.85 30.30 3.25
C GLU A 221 -3.53 28.98 2.52
N ILE A 222 -3.36 27.87 3.26
CA ILE A 222 -3.15 26.54 2.66
C ILE A 222 -4.24 26.14 1.67
N TYR A 223 -5.49 26.54 1.94
CA TYR A 223 -6.59 26.29 1.03
C TYR A 223 -6.39 27.01 -0.30
N LYS A 224 -6.04 28.29 -0.26
CA LYS A 224 -5.79 29.13 -1.42
C LYS A 224 -4.55 28.67 -2.20
N ALA A 225 -3.45 28.38 -1.51
CA ALA A 225 -2.26 27.81 -2.14
C ALA A 225 -2.56 26.47 -2.83
N THR A 226 -3.39 25.62 -2.21
CA THR A 226 -3.81 24.35 -2.83
C THR A 226 -4.65 24.61 -4.08
N GLU A 227 -5.62 25.53 -3.99
CA GLU A 227 -6.46 25.95 -5.10
C GLU A 227 -5.67 26.53 -6.28
N ASP A 228 -4.67 27.36 -6.02
CA ASP A 228 -3.82 27.96 -7.06
C ASP A 228 -3.04 26.87 -7.82
N ALA A 229 -2.45 25.90 -7.11
CA ALA A 229 -1.74 24.78 -7.71
C ALA A 229 -2.67 23.90 -8.56
N PHE A 230 -3.86 23.56 -8.03
CA PHE A 230 -4.88 22.81 -8.78
C PHE A 230 -5.39 23.57 -10.00
N SER A 231 -5.61 24.88 -9.89
CA SER A 231 -6.09 25.72 -10.98
C SER A 231 -5.08 25.77 -12.13
N GLN A 232 -3.78 25.89 -11.83
CA GLN A 232 -2.73 25.80 -12.84
C GLN A 232 -2.72 24.44 -13.55
N MET A 233 -2.78 23.35 -12.78
CA MET A 233 -2.82 21.99 -13.36
C MET A 233 -4.06 21.80 -14.24
N LYS A 234 -5.24 22.15 -13.72
CA LYS A 234 -6.52 22.03 -14.41
C LYS A 234 -6.54 22.80 -15.73
N ASN A 235 -5.97 24.02 -15.76
CA ASN A 235 -5.86 24.80 -16.99
C ASN A 235 -5.02 24.08 -18.04
N VAL A 236 -3.84 23.55 -17.66
CA VAL A 236 -2.99 22.80 -18.57
C VAL A 236 -3.67 21.53 -19.07
N PHE A 237 -4.35 20.80 -18.18
CA PHE A 237 -5.01 19.55 -18.52
C PHE A 237 -6.20 19.77 -19.45
N THR A 238 -7.02 20.79 -19.18
CA THR A 238 -8.17 21.17 -20.01
C THR A 238 -7.74 21.55 -21.42
N LEU A 239 -6.68 22.37 -21.55
CA LEU A 239 -6.11 22.75 -22.85
C LEU A 239 -5.63 21.54 -23.66
N ASN A 240 -5.19 20.48 -22.97
CA ASN A 240 -4.67 19.26 -23.59
C ASN A 240 -5.67 18.09 -23.60
N LYS A 241 -6.94 18.36 -23.23
CA LYS A 241 -8.02 17.37 -23.16
C LYS A 241 -7.70 16.16 -22.27
N ILE A 242 -6.94 16.37 -21.20
CA ILE A 242 -6.66 15.35 -20.17
C ILE A 242 -7.74 15.48 -19.09
N LYS A 243 -8.41 14.38 -18.80
CA LYS A 243 -9.44 14.31 -17.77
C LYS A 243 -8.82 14.00 -16.39
N PRO A 244 -9.43 14.46 -15.28
CA PRO A 244 -8.95 14.16 -13.93
C PRO A 244 -8.90 12.64 -13.63
N GLN A 245 -9.80 11.84 -14.21
CA GLN A 245 -9.79 10.38 -14.08
C GLN A 245 -8.57 9.69 -14.71
N GLN A 246 -7.80 10.42 -15.54
CA GLN A 246 -6.53 9.92 -16.10
C GLN A 246 -5.34 10.09 -15.15
N ILE A 247 -5.54 10.73 -13.99
CA ILE A 247 -4.51 10.90 -12.97
C ILE A 247 -4.41 9.62 -12.14
N VAL A 248 -3.22 9.04 -12.07
CA VAL A 248 -2.94 7.77 -11.38
C VAL A 248 -2.25 8.01 -10.04
N GLN A 249 -1.38 9.01 -9.96
CA GLN A 249 -0.67 9.36 -8.74
C GLN A 249 -0.46 10.86 -8.63
N PHE A 250 -0.62 11.41 -7.44
CA PHE A 250 -0.14 12.74 -7.07
C PHE A 250 1.12 12.64 -6.21
N ILE A 251 2.05 13.55 -6.47
CA ILE A 251 3.21 13.79 -5.61
C ILE A 251 3.07 15.23 -5.11
N VAL A 252 2.92 15.37 -3.81
CA VAL A 252 2.67 16.64 -3.14
C VAL A 252 3.86 16.97 -2.25
N VAL A 253 4.41 18.16 -2.43
CA VAL A 253 5.50 18.69 -1.60
C VAL A 253 5.05 20.01 -0.97
N LEU A 254 5.12 20.11 0.36
CA LEU A 254 4.84 21.33 1.10
C LEU A 254 6.16 21.93 1.63
N SER A 255 6.23 23.25 1.71
CA SER A 255 7.35 23.95 2.37
C SER A 255 7.18 24.07 3.89
N GLN A 256 5.98 23.80 4.40
CA GLN A 256 5.65 23.89 5.82
C GLN A 256 5.61 22.51 6.48
N HIS A 257 6.01 22.48 7.75
CA HIS A 257 5.97 21.27 8.57
C HIS A 257 4.57 20.66 8.59
N LEU A 258 4.47 19.35 8.34
CA LEU A 258 3.22 18.60 8.29
C LEU A 258 2.66 18.29 9.68
N SER A 259 2.43 19.34 10.47
CA SER A 259 1.71 19.20 11.74
C SER A 259 0.30 18.65 11.48
N PRO A 260 -0.37 18.05 12.50
CA PRO A 260 -1.72 17.52 12.33
C PRO A 260 -2.71 18.52 11.74
N ASP A 261 -2.65 19.79 12.15
CA ASP A 261 -3.54 20.85 11.68
C ASP A 261 -3.24 21.24 10.23
N VAL A 262 -1.97 21.45 9.88
CA VAL A 262 -1.53 21.77 8.51
C VAL A 262 -1.92 20.64 7.56
N PHE A 263 -1.63 19.40 7.94
CA PHE A 263 -1.95 18.25 7.11
C PHE A 263 -3.47 18.02 6.97
N SER A 264 -4.25 18.26 8.04
CA SER A 264 -5.71 18.20 7.98
C SER A 264 -6.29 19.25 7.03
N ASN A 265 -5.87 20.51 7.18
CA ASN A 265 -6.34 21.61 6.33
C ASN A 265 -5.95 21.39 4.86
N PHE A 266 -4.73 20.91 4.60
CA PHE A 266 -4.31 20.50 3.27
C PHE A 266 -5.19 19.38 2.71
N ASN A 267 -5.47 18.34 3.49
CA ASN A 267 -6.30 17.21 3.05
C ASN A 267 -7.72 17.66 2.69
N GLU A 268 -8.32 18.55 3.50
CA GLU A 268 -9.63 19.13 3.22
C GLU A 268 -9.61 19.92 1.90
N ALA A 269 -8.63 20.80 1.72
CA ALA A 269 -8.47 21.58 0.49
C ALA A 269 -8.25 20.70 -0.73
N TYR A 270 -7.33 19.75 -0.66
CA TYR A 270 -7.02 18.79 -1.72
C TYR A 270 -8.26 17.99 -2.13
N THR A 271 -9.02 17.47 -1.15
CA THR A 271 -10.25 16.70 -1.39
C THR A 271 -11.29 17.56 -2.10
N GLY A 272 -11.51 18.78 -1.58
CA GLY A 272 -12.49 19.70 -2.16
C GLY A 272 -12.15 20.09 -3.60
N GLN A 273 -10.88 20.36 -3.90
CA GLN A 273 -10.43 20.73 -5.25
C GLN A 273 -10.53 19.55 -6.24
N LEU A 274 -10.11 18.34 -5.82
CA LEU A 274 -10.16 17.16 -6.67
C LEU A 274 -11.61 16.70 -6.95
N ASN A 275 -12.46 16.65 -5.92
CA ASN A 275 -13.87 16.26 -6.08
C ASN A 275 -14.61 17.25 -6.98
N ARG A 276 -14.41 18.56 -6.79
CA ARG A 276 -15.01 19.57 -7.67
C ARG A 276 -14.58 19.38 -9.13
N TRP A 277 -13.31 19.07 -9.37
CA TRP A 277 -12.81 18.82 -10.72
C TRP A 277 -13.44 17.55 -11.34
N LEU A 278 -13.64 16.49 -10.55
CA LEU A 278 -14.33 15.27 -11.00
C LEU A 278 -15.82 15.54 -11.32
N GLU A 279 -16.54 16.24 -10.43
CA GLU A 279 -17.97 16.55 -10.55
C GLU A 279 -18.28 17.43 -11.77
N GLU A 280 -17.44 18.44 -12.05
CA GLU A 280 -17.61 19.30 -13.23
C GLU A 280 -17.61 18.50 -14.55
N MET A 281 -16.89 17.39 -14.60
CA MET A 281 -16.82 16.53 -15.79
C MET A 281 -18.00 15.57 -15.93
N GLU A 282 -18.61 15.15 -14.83
CA GLU A 282 -19.82 14.32 -14.86
C GLU A 282 -21.00 15.09 -15.46
N ILE A 283 -21.12 16.38 -15.12
CA ILE A 283 -22.19 17.26 -15.60
C ILE A 283 -22.15 17.43 -17.12
N ASP A 284 -20.96 17.55 -17.71
CA ASP A 284 -20.78 17.66 -19.17
C ASP A 284 -21.14 16.36 -19.93
N SER A 285 -21.14 15.21 -19.24
CA SER A 285 -21.39 13.90 -19.85
C SER A 285 -22.86 13.49 -19.93
N ASN A 286 -23.76 14.16 -19.18
CA ASN A 286 -25.18 13.82 -19.03
C ASN A 286 -26.03 13.90 -20.32
N ASN A 287 -25.48 14.31 -21.45
CA ASN A 287 -26.13 14.26 -22.76
C ASN A 287 -25.97 12.91 -23.50
N LEU A 288 -25.18 11.98 -22.95
CA LEU A 288 -25.06 10.60 -23.41
C LEU A 288 -25.46 9.68 -22.24
N LYS A 289 -26.29 8.67 -22.49
CA LYS A 289 -26.61 7.62 -21.50
C LYS A 289 -25.30 6.95 -21.06
N THR A 290 -24.71 7.38 -19.95
CA THR A 290 -23.42 6.87 -19.48
C THR A 290 -23.63 5.77 -18.45
N GLU A 291 -23.04 4.61 -18.73
CA GLU A 291 -22.76 3.55 -17.77
C GLU A 291 -21.94 4.12 -16.59
N TYR A 292 -22.18 3.60 -15.39
CA TYR A 292 -21.52 4.00 -14.16
C TYR A 292 -19.99 3.83 -14.29
N ILE A 293 -19.22 4.89 -14.05
CA ILE A 293 -17.75 4.84 -14.06
C ILE A 293 -17.28 4.62 -12.62
N ASP A 294 -16.69 3.47 -12.34
CA ASP A 294 -15.96 3.22 -11.09
C ASP A 294 -14.65 4.02 -11.11
N SER A 295 -14.71 5.31 -10.73
CA SER A 295 -13.51 6.16 -10.68
C SER A 295 -12.78 5.96 -9.36
N TYR A 296 -11.56 5.42 -9.43
CA TYR A 296 -10.66 5.40 -8.28
C TYR A 296 -10.08 6.79 -8.02
N MET A 297 -9.98 7.18 -6.74
CA MET A 297 -9.19 8.35 -6.36
C MET A 297 -7.71 8.06 -6.62
N PRO A 298 -6.92 8.99 -7.20
CA PRO A 298 -5.52 8.75 -7.49
C PRO A 298 -4.73 8.34 -6.24
N THR A 299 -3.64 7.59 -6.41
CA THR A 299 -2.68 7.39 -5.32
C THR A 299 -2.00 8.70 -4.97
N ARG A 300 -1.43 8.82 -3.77
CA ARG A 300 -0.83 10.06 -3.31
C ARG A 300 0.36 9.83 -2.39
N VAL A 301 1.37 10.67 -2.57
CA VAL A 301 2.52 10.82 -1.66
C VAL A 301 2.59 12.27 -1.24
N CYS A 302 2.81 12.53 0.06
CA CYS A 302 2.80 13.88 0.60
C CYS A 302 3.97 14.06 1.57
N ILE A 303 4.91 14.92 1.21
CA ILE A 303 6.13 15.17 2.00
C ILE A 303 6.34 16.66 2.25
N CYS A 304 7.15 17.00 3.25
CA CYS A 304 7.61 18.36 3.50
C CYS A 304 9.10 18.49 3.20
N VAL A 305 9.48 19.55 2.48
CA VAL A 305 10.88 19.87 2.22
C VAL A 305 11.07 21.38 2.39
N ASN A 306 12.04 21.76 3.22
CA ASN A 306 12.44 23.16 3.34
C ASN A 306 13.02 23.64 2.00
N SER A 307 12.58 24.81 1.53
CA SER A 307 13.06 25.39 0.26
C SER A 307 14.59 25.52 0.26
N LEU A 308 15.26 24.84 -0.67
CA LEU A 308 16.70 24.97 -0.92
C LEU A 308 17.04 26.13 -1.87
N SER A 309 16.15 27.13 -2.01
CA SER A 309 16.41 28.31 -2.83
C SER A 309 17.72 28.98 -2.40
N LYS A 310 18.55 29.39 -3.37
CA LYS A 310 19.92 29.94 -3.25
C LYS A 310 20.07 31.20 -2.36
N GLU A 311 18.98 31.69 -1.78
CA GLU A 311 19.01 32.70 -0.74
C GLU A 311 18.64 31.99 0.55
N THR A 312 19.47 32.14 1.58
CA THR A 312 19.17 31.79 2.97
C THR A 312 17.87 32.44 3.43
N VAL A 313 16.75 31.93 2.95
CA VAL A 313 15.48 31.95 3.64
C VAL A 313 15.66 30.82 4.64
N TYR A 314 16.17 31.20 5.83
CA TYR A 314 15.77 30.53 7.06
C TYR A 314 14.29 30.16 6.92
N CYS A 315 13.84 29.01 7.44
CA CYS A 315 12.39 28.80 7.63
C CYS A 315 11.83 30.05 8.32
N SER A 316 11.31 31.00 7.54
CA SER A 316 10.41 32.00 8.03
C SER A 316 9.08 31.30 7.87
N ASP A 317 8.31 31.31 8.94
CA ASP A 317 6.92 30.85 8.96
C ASP A 317 6.01 31.70 8.01
N GLU A 318 6.61 32.48 7.09
CA GLU A 318 5.97 33.58 6.35
C GLU A 318 5.57 33.21 4.93
N VAL A 319 6.09 32.14 4.30
CA VAL A 319 5.63 31.74 2.95
C VAL A 319 5.41 30.23 2.84
N LEU A 320 4.15 29.85 2.82
CA LEU A 320 3.69 28.51 2.46
C LEU A 320 3.79 28.34 0.94
N THR A 321 4.42 27.26 0.49
CA THR A 321 4.41 26.83 -0.91
C THR A 321 3.93 25.38 -0.99
N ILE A 322 3.03 25.13 -1.91
CA ILE A 322 2.56 23.80 -2.28
C ILE A 322 3.03 23.54 -3.71
N SER A 323 3.66 22.40 -3.89
CA SER A 323 4.04 21.89 -5.20
C SER A 323 3.29 20.60 -5.48
N LEU A 324 2.53 20.60 -6.56
CA LEU A 324 1.70 19.49 -7.01
C LEU A 324 2.26 18.94 -8.31
N SER A 325 2.52 17.64 -8.38
CA SER A 325 2.84 16.93 -9.62
C SER A 325 1.94 15.71 -9.75
N ALA A 326 1.70 15.27 -10.99
CA ALA A 326 0.85 14.14 -11.26
C ALA A 326 1.54 13.13 -12.19
N ILE A 327 1.25 11.85 -11.99
CA ILE A 327 1.45 10.81 -12.99
C ILE A 327 0.10 10.57 -13.65
N VAL A 328 0.06 10.69 -14.97
CA VAL A 328 -1.15 10.62 -15.78
C VAL A 328 -1.02 9.60 -16.89
N TYR A 329 -2.14 9.01 -17.28
CA TYR A 329 -2.21 8.22 -18.50
C TYR A 329 -2.65 9.08 -19.69
N TYR A 330 -1.87 9.03 -20.75
CA TYR A 330 -2.12 9.69 -22.02
C TYR A 330 -1.74 8.74 -23.17
N GLY A 331 -2.45 7.61 -23.27
CA GLY A 331 -2.28 6.63 -24.35
C GLY A 331 -3.34 6.71 -25.45
N ASP A 332 -3.30 5.73 -26.35
CA ASP A 332 -4.21 5.62 -27.51
C ASP A 332 -5.50 4.82 -27.20
N ILE A 333 -5.56 4.14 -26.05
CA ILE A 333 -6.75 3.40 -25.61
C ILE A 333 -7.88 4.39 -25.32
N ASN A 334 -9.12 3.99 -25.60
CA ASN A 334 -10.29 4.75 -25.19
C ASN A 334 -10.24 4.97 -23.66
N VAL A 335 -10.30 6.24 -23.24
CA VAL A 335 -10.17 6.62 -21.82
C VAL A 335 -11.20 5.89 -20.94
N PHE A 336 -12.42 5.66 -21.45
CA PHE A 336 -13.46 4.94 -20.70
C PHE A 336 -13.10 3.46 -20.50
N GLU A 337 -12.66 2.79 -21.55
CA GLU A 337 -12.19 1.39 -21.47
C GLU A 337 -10.97 1.28 -20.56
N TRP A 338 -10.05 2.25 -20.65
CA TRP A 338 -8.87 2.29 -19.80
C TRP A 338 -9.24 2.47 -18.32
N ILE A 339 -10.15 3.40 -17.98
CA ILE A 339 -10.60 3.59 -16.59
C ILE A 339 -11.22 2.30 -16.04
N ASN A 340 -12.12 1.66 -16.80
CA ASN A 340 -12.79 0.44 -16.37
C ASN A 340 -11.84 -0.78 -16.25
N SER A 341 -10.62 -0.66 -16.78
CA SER A 341 -9.58 -1.70 -16.69
C SER A 341 -8.63 -1.50 -15.51
N LEU A 342 -8.73 -0.37 -14.80
CA LEU A 342 -7.95 -0.09 -13.59
C LEU A 342 -8.35 -1.02 -12.44
N ARG A 343 -7.40 -1.29 -11.55
CA ARG A 343 -7.70 -1.93 -10.25
C ARG A 343 -7.20 -1.03 -9.14
N GLY A 344 -8.10 -0.60 -8.26
CA GLY A 344 -7.74 0.16 -7.07
C GLY A 344 -7.78 -0.69 -5.80
N LEU A 345 -6.96 -0.32 -4.82
CA LEU A 345 -7.06 -0.84 -3.46
C LEU A 345 -7.42 0.28 -2.48
N TYR A 346 -8.43 0.02 -1.65
CA TYR A 346 -8.86 0.90 -0.58
C TYR A 346 -9.29 0.08 0.64
N VAL A 347 -8.41 -0.01 1.66
CA VAL A 347 -8.70 -0.77 2.88
C VAL A 347 -9.60 0.06 3.81
N GLN A 348 -10.85 -0.36 4.01
CA GLN A 348 -11.81 0.37 4.85
C GLN A 348 -11.83 -0.11 6.30
N SER A 349 -11.53 -1.40 6.51
CA SER A 349 -11.64 -2.03 7.82
C SER A 349 -10.43 -1.72 8.69
N ILE A 350 -10.68 -1.44 9.97
CA ILE A 350 -9.64 -1.46 10.99
C ILE A 350 -9.28 -2.93 11.26
N SER A 351 -8.05 -3.30 10.93
CA SER A 351 -7.56 -4.68 11.05
C SER A 351 -6.10 -4.71 11.49
N HIS A 352 -5.53 -5.88 11.71
CA HIS A 352 -4.08 -6.04 11.92
C HIS A 352 -3.29 -6.21 10.61
N TRP A 353 -3.99 -6.24 9.46
CA TRP A 353 -3.40 -6.51 8.14
C TRP A 353 -2.77 -5.27 7.54
N ALA A 354 -3.53 -4.20 7.35
CA ALA A 354 -3.00 -2.93 6.83
C ALA A 354 -3.75 -1.75 7.48
N PRO A 355 -3.13 -0.56 7.56
CA PRO A 355 -3.81 0.64 8.02
C PRO A 355 -5.05 0.91 7.17
N ALA A 356 -6.13 1.33 7.81
CA ALA A 356 -7.31 1.76 7.11
C ALA A 356 -6.99 3.05 6.33
N ASN A 357 -7.39 3.07 5.07
CA ASN A 357 -7.32 4.29 4.29
C ASN A 357 -8.45 5.22 4.72
N ILE A 358 -8.07 6.31 5.38
CA ILE A 358 -8.98 7.36 5.83
C ILE A 358 -8.90 8.61 4.96
N GLY A 359 -7.99 8.62 3.98
CA GLY A 359 -7.71 9.79 3.16
C GLY A 359 -8.38 9.74 1.78
N PRO A 360 -8.42 10.88 1.08
CA PRO A 360 -9.04 11.05 -0.24
C PRO A 360 -8.13 10.53 -1.37
N TYR A 361 -7.66 9.29 -1.25
CA TYR A 361 -6.73 8.67 -2.20
C TYR A 361 -6.92 7.15 -2.23
N SER A 362 -6.40 6.46 -3.24
CA SER A 362 -6.31 4.98 -3.22
C SER A 362 -4.97 4.53 -2.65
N GLN A 363 -4.91 3.45 -1.88
CA GLN A 363 -3.63 2.93 -1.37
C GLN A 363 -2.75 2.37 -2.49
N ALA A 364 -3.36 1.80 -3.51
CA ALA A 364 -2.70 1.41 -4.74
C ALA A 364 -3.64 1.53 -5.95
N ILE A 365 -3.07 1.79 -7.13
CA ILE A 365 -3.77 1.71 -8.42
C ILE A 365 -2.89 0.93 -9.39
N ALA A 366 -3.42 -0.17 -9.92
CA ALA A 366 -2.83 -0.93 -11.01
C ALA A 366 -3.42 -0.47 -12.35
N VAL A 367 -2.53 -0.05 -13.23
CA VAL A 367 -2.78 0.39 -14.60
C VAL A 367 -2.35 -0.73 -15.55
N PRO A 368 -3.23 -1.22 -16.43
CA PRO A 368 -2.87 -2.29 -17.34
C PRO A 368 -1.89 -1.82 -18.40
N ILE A 369 -0.98 -2.71 -18.75
CA ILE A 369 -0.07 -2.56 -19.87
C ILE A 369 -0.70 -3.29 -21.05
N SER A 370 -1.14 -2.53 -22.05
CA SER A 370 -1.65 -3.10 -23.29
C SER A 370 -0.50 -3.65 -24.13
N ASN A 371 -0.37 -4.98 -24.21
CA ASN A 371 0.41 -5.63 -25.25
C ASN A 371 -0.33 -5.48 -26.57
N ILE A 372 0.26 -4.78 -27.54
CA ILE A 372 -0.25 -4.79 -28.91
C ILE A 372 0.09 -6.17 -29.50
N GLN A 373 -0.85 -7.12 -29.39
CA GLN A 373 -0.89 -8.24 -30.32
C GLN A 373 -1.66 -7.79 -31.56
N LEU A 374 -0.92 -7.41 -32.60
CA LEU A 374 -1.39 -7.50 -33.98
C LEU A 374 -1.38 -8.99 -34.31
N ASP A 375 -2.47 -9.68 -33.99
CA ASP A 375 -3.05 -10.79 -34.76
C ASP A 375 -4.29 -11.34 -34.01
N ASP A 376 -5.46 -11.12 -34.62
CA ASP A 376 -6.76 -11.78 -34.46
C ASP A 376 -7.22 -12.30 -33.06
N PHE A 377 -8.16 -11.55 -32.48
CA PHE A 377 -9.26 -11.99 -31.59
C PHE A 377 -9.01 -12.33 -30.09
N SER A 378 -7.93 -11.86 -29.46
CA SER A 378 -7.87 -11.82 -27.98
C SER A 378 -6.84 -10.83 -27.44
N THR A 379 -7.26 -9.64 -26.98
CA THR A 379 -6.41 -8.81 -26.12
C THR A 379 -6.35 -9.42 -24.73
N CYS A 380 -5.33 -10.22 -24.45
CA CYS A 380 -5.00 -10.63 -23.09
C CYS A 380 -4.18 -9.52 -22.40
N VAL A 381 -4.76 -8.86 -21.40
CA VAL A 381 -3.98 -7.99 -20.50
C VAL A 381 -3.13 -8.92 -19.63
N THR A 382 -1.81 -8.95 -19.86
CA THR A 382 -0.92 -9.86 -19.11
C THR A 382 -0.27 -9.21 -17.91
N ASP A 383 -0.04 -7.88 -17.92
CA ASP A 383 0.78 -7.18 -16.91
C ASP A 383 0.23 -5.80 -16.53
N TYR A 384 0.59 -5.34 -15.33
CA TYR A 384 0.16 -4.05 -14.77
C TYR A 384 1.36 -3.26 -14.25
N PHE A 385 1.32 -1.93 -14.41
CA PHE A 385 2.06 -1.01 -13.55
C PHE A 385 1.21 -0.66 -12.34
N THR A 386 1.71 -0.89 -11.14
CA THR A 386 1.01 -0.52 -9.91
C THR A 386 1.74 0.62 -9.21
N PHE A 387 1.00 1.69 -8.95
CA PHE A 387 1.44 2.85 -8.20
C PHE A 387 0.89 2.74 -6.78
N TYR A 388 1.72 3.03 -5.79
CA TYR A 388 1.36 2.90 -4.38
C TYR A 388 1.44 4.27 -3.71
N SER A 389 0.45 4.58 -2.88
CA SER A 389 0.48 5.76 -2.02
C SER A 389 1.55 5.64 -0.96
N GLY A 390 1.93 6.78 -0.37
CA GLY A 390 2.87 6.85 0.73
C GLY A 390 2.48 5.96 1.90
N GLN A 391 3.38 5.06 2.30
CA GLN A 391 3.17 4.15 3.43
C GLN A 391 4.04 4.56 4.62
N ILE A 392 3.37 4.97 5.70
CA ILE A 392 3.98 5.30 7.01
C ILE A 392 3.75 4.16 8.01
N GLY A 393 4.55 4.09 9.06
CA GLY A 393 4.57 2.98 10.02
C GLY A 393 3.45 2.99 11.07
N LEU A 394 2.20 3.20 10.66
CA LEU A 394 1.06 3.18 11.58
C LEU A 394 0.84 1.80 12.21
N ILE A 395 0.41 1.78 13.47
CA ILE A 395 -0.16 0.58 14.10
C ILE A 395 -1.60 0.44 13.56
N PRO A 396 -1.89 -0.52 12.65
CA PRO A 396 -3.16 -0.56 11.92
C PRO A 396 -4.40 -0.62 12.81
N GLU A 397 -4.31 -1.35 13.92
CA GLU A 397 -5.42 -1.51 14.85
C GLU A 397 -5.70 -0.22 15.61
N LEU A 398 -4.76 0.72 15.70
CA LEU A 398 -4.87 1.92 16.52
C LEU A 398 -4.89 3.21 15.69
N GLU A 399 -4.42 3.16 14.45
CA GLU A 399 -4.27 4.32 13.54
C GLU A 399 -3.34 5.43 14.08
N VAL A 400 -2.36 5.03 14.91
CA VAL A 400 -1.34 5.89 15.53
C VAL A 400 0.09 5.48 15.16
N ILE A 401 1.02 6.43 15.19
CA ILE A 401 2.46 6.20 15.02
C ILE A 401 3.07 5.64 16.33
N PRO A 402 4.00 4.67 16.26
CA PRO A 402 4.82 4.28 17.39
C PRO A 402 5.53 5.47 18.04
N SER A 403 5.34 5.70 19.35
CA SER A 403 5.99 6.80 20.06
C SER A 403 6.47 6.42 21.46
N GLU A 404 7.55 7.08 21.90
CA GLU A 404 8.13 6.95 23.25
C GLU A 404 7.16 7.41 24.35
N THR A 405 6.39 8.49 24.10
CA THR A 405 5.41 9.02 25.06
C THR A 405 4.14 8.19 25.18
N GLY A 406 3.99 7.16 24.34
CA GLY A 406 2.82 6.30 24.31
C GLY A 406 3.09 4.91 24.87
N TYR A 407 3.87 4.13 24.14
CA TYR A 407 3.80 2.66 24.24
C TYR A 407 5.16 1.94 24.18
N PHE A 408 6.24 2.65 23.88
CA PHE A 408 7.59 2.11 23.77
C PHE A 408 8.50 2.78 24.79
N SER A 409 9.49 2.05 25.28
CA SER A 409 10.33 2.51 26.39
C SER A 409 11.41 3.50 25.97
N ASP A 410 11.77 3.52 24.69
CA ASP A 410 12.74 4.44 24.12
C ASP A 410 12.41 4.81 22.67
N HIS A 411 12.94 5.95 22.21
CA HIS A 411 12.73 6.46 20.86
C HIS A 411 13.25 5.53 19.75
N PHE A 412 14.33 4.79 19.99
CA PHE A 412 14.91 3.88 18.99
C PHE A 412 14.03 2.64 18.77
N GLU A 413 13.43 2.11 19.83
CA GLU A 413 12.45 1.03 19.78
C GLU A 413 11.21 1.47 18.98
N ALA A 414 10.70 2.68 19.23
CA ALA A 414 9.59 3.25 18.48
C ALA A 414 9.93 3.40 16.97
N LEU A 415 11.10 3.97 16.65
CA LEU A 415 11.61 4.11 15.28
C LEU A 415 11.79 2.75 14.58
N GLU A 416 12.34 1.75 15.29
CA GLU A 416 12.50 0.40 14.74
C GLU A 416 11.13 -0.19 14.39
N VAL A 417 10.17 -0.13 15.30
CA VAL A 417 8.82 -0.65 15.09
C VAL A 417 8.12 0.08 13.94
N GLU A 418 8.23 1.41 13.87
CA GLU A 418 7.68 2.21 12.78
C GLU A 418 8.29 1.82 11.43
N SER A 419 9.61 1.67 11.36
CA SER A 419 10.33 1.30 10.14
C SER A 419 9.95 -0.11 9.64
N TRP A 420 9.75 -1.06 10.56
CA TRP A 420 9.27 -2.39 10.21
C TRP A 420 7.79 -2.39 9.78
N LEU A 421 6.96 -1.58 10.41
CA LEU A 421 5.55 -1.46 10.06
C LEU A 421 5.38 -0.85 8.67
N SER A 422 6.07 0.26 8.37
CA SER A 422 5.95 0.93 7.07
C SER A 422 6.32 -0.03 5.93
N LEU A 423 7.43 -0.76 6.07
CA LEU A 423 7.85 -1.78 5.11
C LEU A 423 6.86 -2.94 4.98
N ARG A 424 6.31 -3.42 6.10
CA ARG A 424 5.33 -4.53 6.10
C ARG A 424 4.01 -4.12 5.44
N HIS A 425 3.57 -2.88 5.62
CA HIS A 425 2.36 -2.36 4.96
C HIS A 425 2.54 -2.33 3.45
N CYS A 426 3.67 -1.80 2.98
CA CYS A 426 3.99 -1.84 1.56
C CYS A 426 4.00 -3.26 1.00
N HIS A 427 4.62 -4.22 1.72
CA HIS A 427 4.65 -5.62 1.31
C HIS A 427 3.25 -6.23 1.18
N ARG A 428 2.39 -6.01 2.16
CA ARG A 428 1.03 -6.58 2.18
C ARG A 428 0.15 -6.02 1.08
N ILE A 429 0.25 -4.71 0.84
CA ILE A 429 -0.46 -4.05 -0.26
C ILE A 429 0.08 -4.55 -1.60
N MET A 430 1.41 -4.66 -1.76
CA MET A 430 2.05 -5.23 -2.95
C MET A 430 1.60 -6.69 -3.19
N LYS A 431 1.54 -7.52 -2.14
CA LYS A 431 1.08 -8.91 -2.23
C LYS A 431 -0.35 -8.99 -2.77
N TYR A 432 -1.24 -8.14 -2.28
CA TYR A 432 -2.62 -8.11 -2.76
C TYR A 432 -2.70 -7.70 -4.23
N MET A 433 -1.93 -6.68 -4.62
CA MET A 433 -1.98 -6.13 -5.98
C MET A 433 -1.25 -7.00 -7.02
N ALA A 434 -0.16 -7.67 -6.63
CA ALA A 434 0.72 -8.43 -7.52
C ALA A 434 1.34 -9.65 -6.80
N PRO A 435 0.53 -10.67 -6.44
CA PRO A 435 0.99 -11.81 -5.64
C PRO A 435 2.07 -12.67 -6.32
N SER A 436 2.03 -12.79 -7.65
CA SER A 436 2.87 -13.73 -8.41
C SER A 436 4.30 -13.24 -8.65
N ASN A 437 4.56 -11.93 -8.54
CA ASN A 437 5.87 -11.32 -8.83
C ASN A 437 6.34 -10.39 -7.70
N ILE A 438 5.92 -10.67 -6.46
CA ILE A 438 6.20 -9.84 -5.31
C ILE A 438 7.72 -9.57 -5.17
N TRP A 439 8.08 -8.30 -5.00
CA TRP A 439 9.45 -7.77 -4.97
C TRP A 439 10.29 -7.90 -6.25
N MET A 440 10.04 -8.91 -7.10
CA MET A 440 10.74 -9.09 -8.37
C MET A 440 10.38 -8.03 -9.42
N ASP A 441 9.18 -7.47 -9.32
CA ASP A 441 8.68 -6.39 -10.18
C ASP A 441 8.82 -5.00 -9.53
N LEU A 442 9.68 -4.84 -8.52
CA LEU A 442 9.93 -3.52 -7.95
C LEU A 442 10.67 -2.64 -8.97
N PHE A 443 9.93 -1.71 -9.59
CA PHE A 443 10.45 -0.82 -10.62
C PHE A 443 11.20 0.36 -9.99
N LEU A 444 10.58 1.02 -9.02
CA LEU A 444 11.18 2.13 -8.27
C LEU A 444 10.62 2.14 -6.85
N GLY A 445 11.51 2.21 -5.85
CA GLY A 445 11.15 2.56 -4.49
C GLY A 445 11.80 3.90 -4.10
N ILE A 446 11.06 4.73 -3.39
CA ILE A 446 11.57 5.95 -2.78
C ILE A 446 11.29 5.85 -1.28
N CYS A 447 12.33 6.00 -0.48
CA CYS A 447 12.26 6.07 0.98
C CYS A 447 12.49 7.52 1.40
N TYR A 448 11.50 8.14 2.00
CA TYR A 448 11.60 9.44 2.65
C TYR A 448 11.78 9.23 4.15
N ALA A 449 12.71 9.92 4.78
CA ALA A 449 12.80 9.94 6.23
C ALA A 449 13.33 11.28 6.75
N ILE A 450 13.04 11.58 8.02
CA ILE A 450 13.27 12.92 8.59
C ILE A 450 14.74 13.19 8.95
N ASP A 451 15.55 12.15 9.07
CA ASP A 451 16.98 12.23 9.37
C ASP A 451 17.73 10.98 8.88
N GLU A 452 19.06 11.03 8.99
CA GLU A 452 19.95 9.94 8.56
C GLU A 452 19.81 8.67 9.42
N VAL A 453 19.46 8.80 10.70
CA VAL A 453 19.29 7.65 11.61
C VAL A 453 18.07 6.84 11.18
N SER A 454 16.97 7.53 10.89
CA SER A 454 15.71 6.98 10.40
C SER A 454 15.88 6.35 9.02
N LEU A 455 16.61 7.00 8.10
CA LEU A 455 16.95 6.40 6.80
C LEU A 455 17.79 5.13 6.95
N ASN A 456 18.82 5.15 7.80
CA ASN A 456 19.65 3.98 8.05
C ASN A 456 18.82 2.81 8.61
N GLN A 457 17.89 3.10 9.52
CA GLN A 457 17.00 2.09 10.08
C GLN A 457 16.08 1.52 8.99
N ALA A 458 15.42 2.36 8.20
CA ALA A 458 14.57 1.92 7.08
C ALA A 458 15.36 1.07 6.06
N ARG A 459 16.59 1.47 5.77
CA ARG A 459 17.51 0.72 4.90
C ARG A 459 17.84 -0.65 5.47
N ASN A 460 18.16 -0.73 6.76
CA ASN A 460 18.45 -1.98 7.44
C ASN A 460 17.24 -2.92 7.42
N CYS A 461 16.03 -2.40 7.69
CA CYS A 461 14.78 -3.14 7.56
C CYS A 461 14.62 -3.71 6.14
N PHE A 462 14.70 -2.87 5.11
CA PHE A 462 14.55 -3.29 3.71
C PHE A 462 15.61 -4.33 3.31
N HIS A 463 16.87 -4.11 3.71
CA HIS A 463 17.95 -5.04 3.38
C HIS A 463 17.69 -6.43 3.98
N GLN A 464 17.35 -6.49 5.27
CA GLN A 464 17.13 -7.76 5.96
C GLN A 464 15.87 -8.49 5.48
N ALA A 465 14.79 -7.75 5.22
CA ALA A 465 13.51 -8.33 4.89
C ALA A 465 13.40 -8.72 3.40
N VAL A 466 14.03 -7.95 2.52
CA VAL A 466 13.87 -8.10 1.06
C VAL A 466 15.16 -8.59 0.44
N CYS A 467 16.24 -7.80 0.51
CA CYS A 467 17.50 -8.12 -0.18
C CYS A 467 18.05 -9.48 0.23
N SER A 468 18.05 -9.79 1.53
CA SER A 468 18.53 -11.08 2.02
C SER A 468 17.66 -12.27 1.60
N GLN A 469 16.45 -12.05 1.07
CA GLN A 469 15.53 -13.09 0.62
C GLN A 469 15.47 -13.23 -0.91
N THR A 470 15.77 -12.15 -1.65
CA THR A 470 15.62 -12.11 -3.12
C THR A 470 16.93 -12.14 -3.89
N LEU A 471 18.08 -11.90 -3.24
CA LEU A 471 19.38 -11.88 -3.91
C LEU A 471 20.07 -13.25 -3.89
N ASP A 472 20.59 -13.65 -5.04
CA ASP A 472 21.63 -14.66 -5.13
C ASP A 472 23.01 -14.05 -4.81
N THR A 473 23.97 -14.90 -4.40
CA THR A 473 25.32 -14.46 -3.95
C THR A 473 26.13 -13.63 -4.96
N THR A 474 25.66 -13.50 -6.21
CA THR A 474 26.33 -12.77 -7.29
C THR A 474 25.68 -11.43 -7.64
N ASP A 475 24.50 -11.10 -7.07
CA ASP A 475 23.72 -9.93 -7.47
C ASP A 475 23.96 -8.67 -6.63
N LYS A 476 23.75 -7.51 -7.26
CA LYS A 476 23.84 -6.21 -6.58
C LYS A 476 22.65 -6.02 -5.66
N CYS A 477 22.91 -5.49 -4.47
CA CYS A 477 21.88 -5.25 -3.47
C CYS A 477 20.77 -4.30 -3.97
N HIS A 478 19.50 -4.70 -3.86
CA HIS A 478 18.35 -3.87 -4.28
C HIS A 478 18.31 -2.50 -3.62
N CYS A 479 18.83 -2.36 -2.39
CA CYS A 479 18.99 -1.06 -1.72
C CYS A 479 19.71 -0.02 -2.57
N ASN A 480 20.65 -0.46 -3.42
CA ASN A 480 21.49 0.40 -4.26
C ASN A 480 21.04 0.40 -5.72
N GLN A 481 20.12 -0.50 -6.10
CA GLN A 481 19.70 -0.70 -7.49
C GLN A 481 18.39 0.01 -7.81
N CYS A 482 17.39 -0.12 -6.94
CA CYS A 482 16.00 0.29 -7.22
C CYS A 482 15.41 1.23 -6.16
N ILE A 483 16.16 1.53 -5.08
CA ILE A 483 15.71 2.43 -4.01
C ILE A 483 16.45 3.77 -4.06
N VAL A 484 15.68 4.84 -3.97
CA VAL A 484 16.17 6.21 -3.74
C VAL A 484 15.94 6.58 -2.28
N TRP A 485 16.98 7.05 -1.59
CA TRP A 485 16.95 7.36 -0.15
C TRP A 485 17.03 8.87 0.09
N LEU A 486 16.00 9.47 0.69
CA LEU A 486 15.82 10.91 0.77
C LEU A 486 15.61 11.40 2.19
N VAL A 487 16.34 12.44 2.56
CA VAL A 487 16.05 13.18 3.81
C VAL A 487 15.03 14.26 3.51
N VAL A 488 13.98 14.33 4.31
CA VAL A 488 12.92 15.33 4.19
C VAL A 488 12.74 16.05 5.53
N SER A 489 12.04 17.18 5.52
CA SER A 489 11.91 18.02 6.70
C SER A 489 10.83 17.52 7.67
N SER A 490 9.75 16.95 7.15
CA SER A 490 8.72 16.25 7.95
C SER A 490 7.85 15.35 7.06
N LEU A 491 7.13 14.44 7.70
CA LEU A 491 6.22 13.49 7.07
C LEU A 491 4.83 13.56 7.74
N PRO A 492 3.76 13.10 7.08
CA PRO A 492 2.42 13.07 7.63
C PRO A 492 2.34 12.36 8.98
N LYS A 493 1.47 12.86 9.87
CA LYS A 493 1.28 12.33 11.24
C LYS A 493 2.56 12.30 12.09
N ASN A 494 3.56 13.11 11.76
CA ASN A 494 4.89 13.09 12.37
C ASN A 494 5.59 11.72 12.26
N ALA A 495 5.35 10.99 11.16
CA ALA A 495 6.10 9.79 10.85
C ALA A 495 7.60 10.10 10.69
N THR A 496 8.43 9.12 10.96
CA THR A 496 9.88 9.18 10.75
C THR A 496 10.29 8.63 9.39
N VAL A 497 9.49 7.70 8.83
CA VAL A 497 9.76 7.02 7.55
C VAL A 497 8.47 6.87 6.73
N GLU A 498 8.54 7.22 5.44
CA GLU A 498 7.49 7.00 4.43
C GLU A 498 8.06 6.35 3.17
N TRP A 499 7.34 5.36 2.65
CA TRP A 499 7.72 4.64 1.43
C TRP A 499 6.74 4.94 0.27
N GLN A 500 7.28 5.28 -0.90
CA GLN A 500 6.55 5.36 -2.18
C GLN A 500 7.10 4.32 -3.15
N TRP A 501 6.25 3.43 -3.64
CA TRP A 501 6.68 2.38 -4.56
C TRP A 501 5.94 2.46 -5.90
N ILE A 502 6.60 1.93 -6.93
CA ILE A 502 6.04 1.63 -8.24
C ILE A 502 6.51 0.21 -8.58
N THR A 503 5.56 -0.67 -8.91
CA THR A 503 5.87 -2.02 -9.42
C THR A 503 5.43 -2.17 -10.85
N GLY A 504 6.16 -2.95 -11.63
CA GLY A 504 5.83 -3.26 -13.02
C GLY A 504 6.78 -4.29 -13.62
N PRO A 505 6.47 -4.80 -14.82
CA PRO A 505 7.18 -5.91 -15.41
C PRO A 505 8.66 -5.59 -15.67
N SER A 506 9.52 -6.55 -15.34
CA SER A 506 10.97 -6.39 -15.28
C SER A 506 11.63 -6.02 -16.63
N SER A 507 10.97 -6.28 -17.77
CA SER A 507 11.44 -5.91 -19.12
C SER A 507 11.54 -4.40 -19.34
N LEU A 508 10.89 -3.58 -18.51
CA LEU A 508 10.89 -2.12 -18.57
C LEU A 508 11.86 -1.47 -17.57
N SER A 509 12.53 -2.25 -16.72
CA SER A 509 13.48 -1.78 -15.68
C SER A 509 14.71 -1.03 -16.21
N LEU A 510 14.89 -0.97 -17.54
CA LEU A 510 16.00 -0.31 -18.23
C LEU A 510 15.88 1.23 -18.36
N VAL A 511 14.80 1.85 -17.88
CA VAL A 511 14.51 3.29 -18.12
C VAL A 511 15.15 4.23 -17.08
N ILE A 512 15.74 3.73 -16.00
CA ILE A 512 16.46 4.58 -15.03
C ILE A 512 17.86 4.94 -15.57
N THR A 513 18.00 6.13 -16.15
CA THR A 513 19.29 6.65 -16.62
C THR A 513 20.16 7.14 -15.46
N SER A 514 21.32 6.51 -15.33
CA SER A 514 22.43 6.89 -14.46
C SER A 514 23.07 8.24 -14.92
N LEU A 515 23.09 9.27 -14.06
CA LEU A 515 23.81 10.53 -14.24
C LEU A 515 25.30 10.39 -14.63
N ASN A 516 25.98 9.30 -14.24
CA ASN A 516 27.40 9.08 -14.61
C ASN A 516 27.62 8.98 -16.13
N LYS A 517 26.59 8.60 -16.91
CA LYS A 517 26.66 8.64 -18.38
C LYS A 517 26.44 10.03 -18.97
N VAL A 518 25.76 10.92 -18.24
CA VAL A 518 25.43 12.27 -18.68
C VAL A 518 26.58 13.22 -18.34
N LEU A 519 27.17 13.15 -17.14
CA LEU A 519 28.17 14.07 -16.58
C LEU A 519 29.61 14.02 -17.15
N ASN A 520 29.82 13.68 -18.41
CA ASN A 520 31.10 14.07 -19.03
C ASN A 520 31.17 15.60 -18.98
N ARG A 521 32.26 16.18 -18.47
CA ARG A 521 32.47 17.58 -17.97
C ARG A 521 31.94 18.77 -18.82
N GLU A 522 31.31 18.53 -19.95
CA GLU A 522 30.67 19.50 -20.84
C GLU A 522 29.13 19.33 -20.93
N SER A 523 28.53 18.44 -20.14
CA SER A 523 27.11 18.11 -20.26
C SER A 523 26.19 19.09 -19.53
N VAL A 524 25.30 19.72 -20.29
CA VAL A 524 24.20 20.53 -19.78
C VAL A 524 23.11 19.62 -19.23
N ILE A 525 22.64 19.85 -17.99
CA ILE A 525 21.42 19.20 -17.48
C ILE A 525 20.27 19.63 -18.39
N PRO A 526 19.54 18.69 -19.04
CA PRO A 526 18.41 19.06 -19.86
C PRO A 526 17.38 19.82 -19.04
N SER A 527 16.83 20.92 -19.57
CA SER A 527 15.69 21.69 -19.03
C SER A 527 14.42 20.87 -18.79
N ASN A 528 14.48 19.57 -19.08
CA ASN A 528 13.40 18.62 -19.26
C ASN A 528 13.43 17.48 -18.23
N THR A 529 14.30 17.58 -17.21
CA THR A 529 14.50 16.58 -16.15
C THR A 529 13.54 16.82 -14.99
N PHE A 530 12.84 15.77 -14.54
CA PHE A 530 11.98 15.84 -13.36
C PHE A 530 12.61 15.06 -12.20
N MET A 531 12.53 15.66 -11.01
CA MET A 531 13.22 15.28 -9.76
C MET A 531 14.73 15.11 -9.91
N LEU A 532 15.45 16.19 -9.60
CA LEU A 532 16.90 16.17 -9.49
C LEU A 532 17.29 15.72 -8.09
N PHE A 533 17.70 14.46 -8.01
CA PHE A 533 18.21 13.82 -6.81
C PHE A 533 19.70 14.12 -6.69
N TYR A 534 20.07 14.92 -5.68
CA TYR A 534 21.46 15.35 -5.50
C TYR A 534 22.09 14.67 -4.30
N ARG A 535 23.37 14.32 -4.41
CA ARG A 535 24.08 13.64 -3.33
C ARG A 535 24.42 14.63 -2.22
N TYR A 536 23.80 14.44 -1.07
CA TYR A 536 24.13 15.20 0.14
C TYR A 536 25.53 14.81 0.62
N ASP A 537 26.44 15.79 0.68
CA ASP A 537 27.75 15.66 1.35
C ASP A 537 27.71 16.52 2.61
N VAL A 538 27.96 15.87 3.75
CA VAL A 538 27.97 16.49 5.08
C VAL A 538 28.97 17.66 5.16
N ASN A 539 30.00 17.66 4.32
CA ASN A 539 31.03 18.70 4.29
C ASN A 539 30.68 19.92 3.40
N GLY A 540 29.50 19.95 2.77
CA GLY A 540 29.04 21.09 1.96
C GLY A 540 29.78 21.33 0.64
N LEU A 541 30.75 20.48 0.28
CA LEU A 541 31.58 20.61 -0.93
C LEU A 541 30.75 20.53 -2.23
N ASN A 542 29.71 19.69 -2.27
CA ASN A 542 28.88 19.47 -3.46
C ASN A 542 27.84 20.57 -3.72
N VAL A 543 27.57 21.45 -2.75
CA VAL A 543 26.60 22.56 -2.91
C VAL A 543 27.07 23.53 -4.01
N GLN A 544 28.39 23.70 -4.14
CA GLN A 544 29.01 24.55 -5.16
C GLN A 544 28.93 23.94 -6.57
N GLU A 545 29.08 22.62 -6.72
CA GLU A 545 28.88 21.95 -8.02
C GLU A 545 27.41 21.97 -8.44
N LEU A 546 26.50 21.85 -7.48
CA LEU A 546 25.06 21.89 -7.72
C LEU A 546 24.60 23.25 -8.24
N SER A 547 25.11 24.35 -7.67
CA SER A 547 24.76 25.70 -8.09
C SER A 547 25.26 26.03 -9.50
N ILE A 548 26.32 25.35 -9.95
CA ILE A 548 26.87 25.40 -11.32
C ILE A 548 26.02 24.55 -12.28
N LEU A 549 25.56 23.38 -11.84
CA LEU A 549 24.72 22.46 -12.62
C LEU A 549 23.31 23.01 -12.88
N LEU A 550 22.75 23.70 -11.90
CA LEU A 550 21.47 24.37 -12.00
C LEU A 550 21.69 25.78 -12.55
N SER A 551 21.58 25.93 -13.87
CA SER A 551 21.45 27.27 -14.49
C SER A 551 20.32 28.06 -13.83
N ASP A 552 20.37 29.39 -13.88
CA ASP A 552 19.35 30.30 -13.29
C ASP A 552 17.91 30.07 -13.78
N ASN A 553 17.71 29.21 -14.79
CA ASN A 553 16.41 28.90 -15.39
C ASN A 553 15.75 27.59 -14.88
N TYR A 554 16.33 26.84 -13.94
CA TYR A 554 15.71 25.61 -13.44
C TYR A 554 14.67 25.90 -12.36
N THR A 555 13.41 25.54 -12.63
CA THR A 555 12.25 25.79 -11.74
C THR A 555 11.71 24.52 -11.08
N GLY A 556 12.51 23.46 -10.96
CA GLY A 556 12.10 22.21 -10.30
C GLY A 556 12.58 22.11 -8.85
N PHE A 557 11.96 21.25 -8.03
CA PHE A 557 12.43 20.96 -6.68
C PHE A 557 13.55 19.92 -6.68
N MET A 558 14.42 20.01 -5.67
CA MET A 558 15.58 19.15 -5.48
C MET A 558 15.48 18.43 -4.15
N LEU A 559 15.82 17.15 -4.15
CA LEU A 559 15.72 16.31 -2.95
C LEU A 559 17.12 15.83 -2.55
N PRO A 560 17.53 16.02 -1.28
CA PRO A 560 18.81 15.55 -0.79
C PRO A 560 18.79 14.02 -0.68
N VAL A 561 19.75 13.39 -1.36
CA VAL A 561 19.91 11.93 -1.39
C VAL A 561 21.08 11.54 -0.51
N VAL A 562 20.88 10.54 0.34
CA VAL A 562 21.92 10.02 1.24
C VAL A 562 22.65 8.84 0.62
N LYS A 563 23.98 8.81 0.77
CA LYS A 563 24.84 7.73 0.28
C LYS A 563 25.23 6.77 1.40
N PHE A 564 24.72 5.55 1.31
CA PHE A 564 25.11 4.43 2.17
C PHE A 564 26.14 3.53 1.42
N THR A 565 27.40 3.97 1.40
CA THR A 565 28.62 3.13 1.23
C THR A 565 28.81 2.23 -0.04
N ASP A 566 28.37 2.63 -1.25
CA ASP A 566 28.86 2.05 -2.53
C ASP A 566 29.40 3.13 -3.50
N PRO A 567 30.59 2.99 -4.11
CA PRO A 567 31.14 3.92 -5.12
C PRO A 567 30.30 4.07 -6.40
N SER A 568 29.28 3.26 -6.62
CA SER A 568 28.43 3.26 -7.82
C SER A 568 27.03 3.86 -7.64
N VAL A 569 26.70 4.46 -6.48
CA VAL A 569 25.45 5.23 -6.33
C VAL A 569 25.50 6.37 -7.32
N THR A 570 24.78 6.16 -8.41
CA THR A 570 24.60 7.18 -9.39
C THR A 570 23.49 8.06 -8.86
N ALA A 571 23.68 9.37 -8.87
CA ALA A 571 22.54 10.25 -8.76
C ALA A 571 21.50 9.80 -9.82
N VAL A 572 20.33 9.38 -9.35
CA VAL A 572 19.28 8.89 -10.22
C VAL A 572 18.60 10.13 -10.74
N PHE A 573 18.63 10.36 -12.04
CA PHE A 573 17.81 11.40 -12.62
C PHE A 573 16.70 10.65 -13.31
N VAL A 574 15.46 10.96 -12.99
CA VAL A 574 14.35 10.55 -13.84
C VAL A 574 14.35 11.49 -15.04
N SER A 575 15.37 11.31 -15.89
CA SER A 575 15.42 11.90 -17.21
C SER A 575 14.75 10.92 -18.15
N VAL A 576 13.51 11.24 -18.49
CA VAL A 576 12.86 10.58 -19.61
C VAL A 576 13.41 11.25 -20.86
N GLN A 577 14.56 10.79 -21.35
CA GLN A 577 14.98 11.14 -22.69
C GLN A 577 14.11 10.40 -23.69
N SER A 578 13.53 11.12 -24.64
CA SER A 578 13.22 10.50 -25.93
C SER A 578 14.56 10.06 -26.53
N LYS A 579 14.69 8.78 -26.90
CA LYS A 579 15.81 8.37 -27.75
C LYS A 579 15.87 9.18 -29.03
#